data_AF-A0A0B5ANE2-F1
#
_entry.id   AF-A0A0B5ANE2-F1
#
_cell.length_a   1.000
_cell.length_b   1.000
_cell.length_c   1.000
_cell.angle_alpha   90.00
_cell.angle_beta   90.00
_cell.angle_gamma   90.00
#
_symmetry.space_group_name_H-M   'P 1'
#
loop_
_entity.id
_entity.type
_entity.pdbx_description
1 polymer ?
#
loop_
_entity_poly.entity_id
_entity_poly.type
_entity_poly.pdbx_seq_one_letter_code
_entity_poly.pdbx_strand_id
1 'polypeptide(L)'
;MKQEPASKNKDGTIIQFPLAEKSKKSTGVILFPVLSGILCAAVFGLILNMLLEKPDQQPLLAEPPEETSLFESPAFTFWVLQAGAFSSVEAAEDFTSGMSADTAHVLVKQDDMILLWIGAAASEDLAKALAAKVSGEVYIKQVSVSSIALEVSEADKKWLTEAISAINQKLASPDQTFAATESKSKSSTLHDFQQAVQHENKETAFLQSLGALIQLEQKHQE
;
A
#
# COMPACT_ATOMS: atom_id res chain seq x y z
N MET A 1 51.14 -24.13 -46.98
CA MET A 1 49.68 -24.23 -46.80
C MET A 1 49.03 -23.37 -47.86
N LYS A 2 48.19 -23.97 -48.71
CA LYS A 2 47.56 -23.33 -49.87
C LYS A 2 46.32 -22.56 -49.39
N GLN A 3 46.22 -21.27 -49.72
CA GLN A 3 45.02 -20.46 -49.48
C GLN A 3 43.98 -20.77 -50.54
N GLU A 4 42.80 -21.21 -50.11
CA GLU A 4 41.62 -21.32 -50.96
C GLU A 4 41.00 -19.94 -51.23
N PRO A 5 40.49 -19.68 -52.45
CA PRO A 5 39.85 -18.41 -52.78
C PRO A 5 38.42 -18.32 -52.19
N ALA A 6 38.09 -17.13 -51.70
CA ALA A 6 36.80 -16.81 -51.09
C ALA A 6 35.62 -17.07 -52.04
N SER A 7 34.68 -17.90 -51.57
CA SER A 7 33.38 -18.17 -52.19
C SER A 7 32.48 -16.93 -52.18
N LYS A 8 31.89 -16.59 -53.34
CA LYS A 8 30.90 -15.52 -53.50
C LYS A 8 29.49 -16.08 -53.29
N ASN A 9 28.74 -15.55 -52.33
CA ASN A 9 27.28 -15.74 -52.25
C ASN A 9 26.55 -14.84 -53.27
N LYS A 10 25.38 -15.29 -53.73
CA LYS A 10 24.59 -14.70 -54.84
C LYS A 10 23.86 -13.39 -54.52
N ASP A 11 23.90 -12.92 -53.27
CA ASP A 11 23.16 -11.72 -52.83
C ASP A 11 23.99 -10.42 -52.81
N GLY A 12 25.11 -10.36 -53.54
CA GLY A 12 25.87 -9.12 -53.73
C GLY A 12 26.43 -8.46 -52.46
N THR A 13 26.28 -9.12 -51.30
CA THR A 13 26.70 -8.58 -50.01
C THR A 13 28.15 -8.97 -49.79
N ILE A 14 29.05 -7.99 -49.94
CA ILE A 14 30.48 -8.16 -49.68
C ILE A 14 30.69 -8.19 -48.16
N ILE A 15 31.04 -9.36 -47.62
CA ILE A 15 31.49 -9.48 -46.23
C ILE A 15 32.86 -8.79 -46.13
N GLN A 16 32.87 -7.53 -45.69
CA GLN A 16 34.09 -6.83 -45.32
C GLN A 16 34.53 -7.30 -43.94
N PHE A 17 35.63 -8.05 -43.89
CA PHE A 17 36.31 -8.31 -42.62
C PHE A 17 36.97 -7.00 -42.14
N PRO A 18 36.68 -6.54 -40.90
CA PRO A 18 37.33 -5.34 -40.38
C PRO A 18 38.84 -5.57 -40.27
N LEU A 19 39.60 -4.73 -40.96
CA LEU A 19 41.06 -4.65 -40.86
C LEU A 19 41.45 -4.21 -39.44
N ALA A 20 42.33 -4.98 -38.81
CA ALA A 20 42.86 -4.71 -37.48
C ALA A 20 43.49 -3.31 -37.42
N GLU A 21 42.89 -2.42 -36.62
CA GLU A 21 43.45 -1.10 -36.36
C GLU A 21 44.68 -1.20 -35.44
N LYS A 22 45.74 -0.49 -35.85
CA LYS A 22 47.03 -0.40 -35.16
C LYS A 22 46.86 0.35 -33.82
N SER A 23 47.14 -0.33 -32.71
CA SER A 23 47.20 0.27 -31.38
C SER A 23 48.34 1.31 -31.27
N LYS A 24 48.00 2.59 -31.17
CA LYS A 24 48.92 3.65 -30.74
C LYS A 24 49.18 3.49 -29.24
N LYS A 25 50.44 3.29 -28.84
CA LYS A 25 50.91 3.37 -27.45
C LYS A 25 50.67 4.79 -26.92
N SER A 26 49.70 4.97 -26.02
CA SER A 26 49.62 6.17 -25.18
C SER A 26 50.46 5.96 -23.93
N THR A 27 51.66 6.51 -23.93
CA THR A 27 52.46 6.67 -22.73
C THR A 27 51.81 7.78 -21.90
N GLY A 28 51.26 7.44 -20.74
CA GLY A 28 50.90 8.41 -19.72
C GLY A 28 49.47 8.30 -19.21
N VAL A 29 49.20 7.32 -18.35
CA VAL A 29 48.15 7.44 -17.32
C VAL A 29 48.53 6.58 -16.10
N ILE A 30 49.54 7.00 -15.32
CA ILE A 30 49.78 6.42 -13.97
C ILE A 30 48.84 7.06 -12.92
N LEU A 31 48.00 8.03 -13.33
CA LEU A 31 47.03 8.69 -12.44
C LEU A 31 45.73 7.90 -12.20
N PHE A 32 45.35 7.00 -13.11
CA PHE A 32 44.12 6.20 -12.97
C PHE A 32 44.15 5.17 -11.82
N PRO A 33 45.23 4.40 -11.59
CA PRO A 33 45.24 3.44 -10.48
C PRO A 33 45.25 4.11 -9.10
N VAL A 34 45.85 5.30 -8.97
CA VAL A 34 45.91 6.03 -7.69
C VAL A 34 44.53 6.60 -7.31
N LEU A 35 43.80 7.17 -8.27
CA LEU A 35 42.44 7.68 -8.03
C LEU A 35 41.44 6.55 -7.76
N SER A 36 41.59 5.40 -8.43
CA SER A 36 40.78 4.20 -8.16
C SER A 36 40.98 3.67 -6.73
N GLY A 37 42.22 3.65 -6.24
CA GLY A 37 42.52 3.23 -4.86
C GLY A 37 41.86 4.11 -3.80
N ILE A 38 41.84 5.44 -4.01
CA ILE A 38 41.21 6.39 -3.08
C ILE A 38 39.68 6.20 -3.07
N LEU A 39 39.07 5.99 -4.24
CA LEU A 39 37.63 5.76 -4.35
C LEU A 39 37.22 4.44 -3.65
N CYS A 40 37.97 3.36 -3.88
CA CYS A 40 37.71 2.08 -3.21
C CYS A 40 37.91 2.17 -1.69
N ALA A 41 38.93 2.88 -1.20
CA ALA A 41 39.14 3.07 0.23
C ALA A 41 38.03 3.88 0.89
N ALA A 42 37.50 4.92 0.22
CA ALA A 42 36.38 5.70 0.72
C ALA A 42 35.09 4.88 0.80
N VAL A 43 34.78 4.09 -0.25
CA VAL A 43 33.60 3.21 -0.26
C VAL A 43 33.73 2.11 0.80
N PHE A 44 34.91 1.49 0.93
CA PHE A 44 35.14 0.45 1.93
C PHE A 44 35.11 1.02 3.35
N GLY A 45 35.62 2.23 3.57
CA GLY A 45 35.51 2.95 4.83
C GLY A 45 34.06 3.28 5.21
N LEU A 46 33.23 3.65 4.23
CA LEU A 46 31.81 3.93 4.44
C LEU A 46 31.02 2.64 4.77
N ILE A 47 31.33 1.53 4.07
CA ILE A 47 30.77 0.20 4.37
C ILE A 47 31.21 -0.28 5.76
N LEU A 48 32.49 -0.11 6.11
CA LEU A 48 32.98 -0.44 7.45
C LEU A 48 32.36 0.45 8.52
N ASN A 49 32.14 1.75 8.27
CA ASN A 49 31.46 2.62 9.22
C ASN A 49 30.01 2.16 9.44
N MET A 50 29.29 1.80 8.37
CA MET A 50 27.95 1.19 8.48
C MET A 50 27.95 -0.15 9.24
N LEU A 51 29.03 -0.92 9.16
CA LEU A 51 29.19 -2.19 9.88
C LEU A 51 29.69 -2.03 11.32
N LEU A 52 30.46 -0.99 11.62
CA LEU A 52 31.00 -0.71 12.95
C LEU A 52 30.13 0.24 13.80
N GLU A 53 29.18 0.98 13.22
CA GLU A 53 28.23 1.85 13.94
C GLU A 53 27.10 1.10 14.66
N LYS A 54 27.41 -0.06 15.27
CA LYS A 54 26.61 -0.60 16.39
C LYS A 54 27.48 -1.34 17.41
N PRO A 55 28.04 -0.63 18.40
CA PRO A 55 28.35 -1.22 19.69
C PRO A 55 27.54 -0.52 20.81
N ASP A 56 26.23 -0.39 20.62
CA ASP A 56 25.27 -0.21 21.72
C ASP A 56 24.46 -1.50 21.89
N GLN A 57 25.16 -2.64 22.02
CA GLN A 57 24.62 -3.77 22.75
C GLN A 57 24.87 -3.54 24.23
N GLN A 58 24.18 -2.55 24.81
CA GLN A 58 23.73 -2.72 26.18
C GLN A 58 22.96 -4.05 26.22
N PRO A 59 23.12 -4.88 27.26
CA PRO A 59 22.24 -6.03 27.42
C PRO A 59 20.82 -5.48 27.43
N LEU A 60 20.06 -5.77 26.38
CA LEU A 60 18.64 -5.46 26.29
C LEU A 60 18.03 -5.99 27.60
N LEU A 61 17.71 -5.08 28.53
CA LEU A 61 16.67 -5.37 29.50
C LEU A 61 15.51 -5.80 28.60
N ALA A 62 15.17 -7.08 28.65
CA ALA A 62 14.01 -7.60 27.94
C ALA A 62 12.87 -6.61 28.23
N GLU A 63 12.38 -5.95 27.19
CA GLU A 63 11.22 -5.09 27.34
C GLU A 63 10.17 -5.91 28.09
N PRO A 64 9.61 -5.39 29.19
CA PRO A 64 8.59 -6.12 29.93
C PRO A 64 7.54 -6.56 28.90
N PRO A 65 7.14 -7.84 28.89
CA PRO A 65 6.20 -8.35 27.91
C PRO A 65 4.98 -7.42 27.91
N GLU A 66 4.71 -6.77 26.76
CA GLU A 66 3.53 -5.92 26.65
C GLU A 66 2.32 -6.79 26.99
N GLU A 67 1.59 -6.43 28.05
CA GLU A 67 0.39 -7.14 28.45
C GLU A 67 -0.63 -7.01 27.31
N THR A 68 -0.88 -8.12 26.63
CA THR A 68 -1.94 -8.22 25.63
C THR A 68 -3.25 -8.59 26.30
N SER A 69 -4.35 -8.03 25.80
CA SER A 69 -5.69 -8.42 26.20
C SER A 69 -6.56 -8.68 24.99
N LEU A 70 -7.56 -9.53 25.20
CA LEU A 70 -8.55 -9.82 24.17
C LEU A 70 -9.42 -8.59 23.94
N PHE A 71 -9.48 -8.15 22.69
CA PHE A 71 -10.42 -7.18 22.16
C PHE A 71 -11.45 -7.90 21.32
N GLU A 72 -12.73 -7.73 21.64
CA GLU A 72 -13.83 -8.26 20.84
C GLU A 72 -14.63 -7.08 20.27
N SER A 73 -14.62 -6.94 18.95
CA SER A 73 -15.54 -6.05 18.24
C SER A 73 -16.87 -6.77 18.04
N PRO A 74 -18.01 -6.16 18.41
CA PRO A 74 -19.31 -6.74 18.12
C PRO A 74 -19.53 -6.84 16.61
N ALA A 75 -20.32 -7.82 16.18
CA ALA A 75 -20.81 -7.88 14.81
C ALA A 75 -21.65 -6.63 14.52
N PHE A 76 -21.50 -6.05 13.34
CA PHE A 76 -22.28 -4.90 12.92
C PHE A 76 -22.59 -4.94 11.43
N THR A 77 -23.69 -4.30 11.07
CA THR A 77 -24.22 -4.28 9.70
C THR A 77 -24.43 -2.85 9.28
N PHE A 78 -24.08 -2.54 8.04
CA PHE A 78 -24.25 -1.23 7.44
C PHE A 78 -24.63 -1.35 5.97
N TRP A 79 -24.97 -0.23 5.35
CA TRP A 79 -25.38 -0.13 3.96
C TRP A 79 -24.41 0.77 3.22
N VAL A 80 -23.87 0.30 2.09
CA VAL A 80 -22.93 1.05 1.26
C VAL A 80 -23.58 1.51 -0.04
N LEU A 81 -23.10 2.64 -0.56
CA LEU A 81 -23.37 3.11 -1.91
C LEU A 81 -22.23 2.63 -2.80
N GLN A 82 -22.51 1.63 -3.62
CA GLN A 82 -21.58 1.02 -4.56
C GLN A 82 -21.77 1.64 -5.95
N ALA A 83 -20.75 2.34 -6.43
CA ALA A 83 -20.74 2.97 -7.75
C ALA A 83 -20.23 2.05 -8.86
N GLY A 84 -19.55 0.94 -8.51
CA GLY A 84 -19.04 -0.01 -9.48
C GLY A 84 -18.54 -1.31 -8.86
N ALA A 85 -18.42 -2.34 -9.69
CA ALA A 85 -17.75 -3.60 -9.38
C ALA A 85 -16.90 -3.99 -10.58
N PHE A 86 -15.61 -4.21 -10.35
CA PHE A 86 -14.60 -4.39 -11.38
C PHE A 86 -13.90 -5.73 -11.18
N SER A 87 -13.48 -6.37 -12.27
CA SER A 87 -12.71 -7.62 -12.21
C SER A 87 -11.22 -7.41 -11.99
N SER A 88 -10.73 -6.16 -12.06
CA SER A 88 -9.32 -5.83 -11.86
C SER A 88 -9.17 -4.46 -11.22
N VAL A 89 -8.00 -4.23 -10.61
CA VAL A 89 -7.68 -2.96 -9.96
C VAL A 89 -7.50 -1.85 -11.00
N GLU A 90 -6.85 -2.16 -12.13
CA GLU A 90 -6.58 -1.21 -13.21
C GLU A 90 -7.89 -0.65 -13.79
N ALA A 91 -8.89 -1.51 -14.00
CA ALA A 91 -10.20 -1.07 -14.50
C ALA A 91 -10.93 -0.16 -13.49
N ALA A 92 -10.75 -0.42 -12.19
CA ALA A 92 -11.32 0.41 -11.14
C ALA A 92 -10.60 1.77 -11.05
N GLU A 93 -9.28 1.78 -11.17
CA GLU A 93 -8.45 3.00 -11.18
C GLU A 93 -8.73 3.87 -12.41
N ASP A 94 -8.86 3.27 -13.60
CA ASP A 94 -9.25 3.98 -14.82
C ASP A 94 -10.60 4.66 -14.63
N PHE A 95 -11.56 3.99 -13.99
CA PHE A 95 -12.87 4.58 -13.69
C PHE A 95 -12.78 5.72 -12.68
N THR A 96 -12.05 5.55 -11.57
CA THR A 96 -11.92 6.59 -10.54
C THR A 96 -11.12 7.80 -11.02
N SER A 97 -10.23 7.64 -12.01
CA SER A 97 -9.52 8.75 -12.65
C SER A 97 -10.45 9.76 -13.36
N GLY A 98 -11.64 9.31 -13.76
CA GLY A 98 -12.68 10.15 -14.35
C GLY A 98 -13.62 10.82 -13.34
N MET A 99 -13.52 10.48 -12.06
CA MET A 99 -14.35 11.06 -11.00
C MET A 99 -13.82 12.43 -10.57
N SER A 100 -14.69 13.28 -10.01
CA SER A 100 -14.23 14.53 -9.40
C SER A 100 -13.28 14.22 -8.26
N ALA A 101 -12.16 14.97 -8.17
CA ALA A 101 -11.15 14.80 -7.12
C ALA A 101 -11.71 14.93 -5.69
N ASP A 102 -12.83 15.66 -5.54
CA ASP A 102 -13.52 15.84 -4.26
C ASP A 102 -14.45 14.67 -3.89
N THR A 103 -14.64 13.71 -4.79
CA THR A 103 -15.52 12.57 -4.55
C THR A 103 -14.83 11.57 -3.62
N ALA A 104 -15.33 11.50 -2.40
CA ALA A 104 -14.89 10.48 -1.46
C ALA A 104 -15.20 9.08 -2.00
N HIS A 105 -14.19 8.22 -2.03
CA HIS A 105 -14.35 6.86 -2.53
C HIS A 105 -13.30 5.92 -1.93
N VAL A 106 -13.57 4.62 -2.01
CA VAL A 106 -12.63 3.55 -1.68
C VAL A 106 -12.83 2.37 -2.62
N LEU A 107 -11.73 1.69 -2.94
CA LEU A 107 -11.73 0.39 -3.61
C LEU A 107 -11.57 -0.70 -2.56
N VAL A 108 -12.56 -1.60 -2.46
CA VAL A 108 -12.56 -2.72 -1.52
C VAL A 108 -12.54 -4.02 -2.31
N LYS A 109 -11.52 -4.84 -2.08
CA LYS A 109 -11.49 -6.20 -2.62
C LYS A 109 -12.43 -7.08 -1.82
N GLN A 110 -13.39 -7.70 -2.49
CA GLN A 110 -14.29 -8.70 -1.91
C GLN A 110 -14.43 -9.83 -2.93
N ASP A 111 -14.10 -11.04 -2.51
CA ASP A 111 -13.97 -12.21 -3.39
C ASP A 111 -12.98 -11.92 -4.55
N ASP A 112 -13.36 -12.25 -5.79
CA ASP A 112 -12.58 -11.99 -7.01
C ASP A 112 -12.89 -10.63 -7.66
N MET A 113 -13.54 -9.71 -6.93
CA MET A 113 -13.99 -8.42 -7.45
C MET A 113 -13.42 -7.25 -6.64
N ILE A 114 -13.24 -6.12 -7.32
CA ILE A 114 -12.91 -4.80 -6.74
C ILE A 114 -14.18 -3.96 -6.72
N LEU A 115 -14.69 -3.65 -5.53
CA LEU A 115 -15.90 -2.87 -5.34
C LEU A 115 -15.53 -1.40 -5.10
N LEU A 116 -16.20 -0.49 -5.79
CA LEU A 116 -16.05 0.95 -5.59
C LEU A 116 -17.18 1.46 -4.70
N TRP A 117 -16.84 1.90 -3.49
CA TRP A 117 -17.79 2.52 -2.57
C TRP A 117 -17.57 4.02 -2.52
N ILE A 118 -18.68 4.76 -2.45
CA ILE A 118 -18.68 6.23 -2.42
C ILE A 118 -19.48 6.81 -1.25
N GLY A 119 -19.98 5.95 -0.37
CA GLY A 119 -20.78 6.34 0.79
C GLY A 119 -21.21 5.12 1.61
N ALA A 120 -21.53 5.35 2.88
CA ALA A 120 -22.08 4.32 3.76
C ALA A 120 -22.99 4.93 4.83
N ALA A 121 -23.96 4.15 5.32
CA ALA A 121 -24.88 4.53 6.39
C ALA A 121 -25.31 3.32 7.23
N ALA A 122 -25.82 3.58 8.44
CA ALA A 122 -26.29 2.55 9.37
C ALA A 122 -27.59 1.86 8.93
N SER A 123 -28.38 2.49 8.06
CA SER A 123 -29.68 1.97 7.60
C SER A 123 -29.90 2.17 6.11
N GLU A 124 -30.76 1.35 5.52
CA GLU A 124 -31.12 1.44 4.10
C GLU A 124 -31.72 2.80 3.76
N ASP A 125 -32.58 3.35 4.62
CA ASP A 125 -33.23 4.64 4.40
C ASP A 125 -32.23 5.80 4.37
N LEU A 126 -31.24 5.78 5.27
CA LEU A 126 -30.15 6.77 5.27
C LEU A 126 -29.27 6.61 4.02
N ALA A 127 -28.99 5.37 3.61
CA ALA A 127 -28.23 5.11 2.39
C ALA A 127 -28.99 5.57 1.14
N LYS A 128 -30.32 5.40 1.08
CA LYS A 128 -31.17 5.95 0.01
C LYS A 128 -31.15 7.47 0.00
N ALA A 129 -31.21 8.10 1.18
CA ALA A 129 -31.11 9.55 1.30
C ALA A 129 -29.75 10.09 0.83
N LEU A 130 -28.66 9.38 1.11
CA LEU A 130 -27.34 9.68 0.54
C LEU A 130 -27.31 9.50 -0.97
N ALA A 131 -27.85 8.39 -1.47
CA ALA A 131 -27.85 8.07 -2.90
C ALA A 131 -28.55 9.15 -3.74
N ALA A 132 -29.64 9.72 -3.20
CA ALA A 132 -30.35 10.83 -3.85
C ALA A 132 -29.52 12.12 -4.02
N LYS A 133 -28.41 12.27 -3.26
CA LYS A 133 -27.50 13.42 -3.36
C LYS A 133 -26.39 13.19 -4.40
N VAL A 134 -26.19 11.97 -4.86
CA VAL A 134 -25.11 11.61 -5.79
C VAL A 134 -25.58 11.78 -7.23
N SER A 135 -24.71 12.33 -8.09
CA SER A 135 -24.92 12.32 -9.52
C SER A 135 -24.41 11.00 -10.11
N GLY A 136 -25.32 10.14 -10.58
CA GLY A 136 -24.97 8.87 -11.22
C GLY A 136 -25.78 7.69 -10.71
N GLU A 137 -25.59 6.54 -11.34
CA GLU A 137 -26.18 5.28 -10.88
C GLU A 137 -25.36 4.70 -9.73
N VAL A 138 -26.03 4.44 -8.61
CA VAL A 138 -25.41 3.83 -7.42
C VAL A 138 -26.30 2.69 -6.95
N TYR A 139 -25.67 1.61 -6.51
CA TYR A 139 -26.34 0.46 -5.93
C TYR A 139 -26.22 0.53 -4.41
N ILE A 140 -27.29 0.21 -3.71
CA ILE A 140 -27.27 0.16 -2.24
C ILE A 140 -27.13 -1.31 -1.84
N LYS A 141 -26.03 -1.65 -1.15
CA LYS A 141 -25.73 -3.03 -0.73
C LYS A 141 -25.58 -3.08 0.79
N GLN A 142 -26.20 -4.08 1.41
CA GLN A 142 -25.98 -4.38 2.82
C GLN A 142 -24.65 -5.13 2.98
N VAL A 143 -23.85 -4.70 3.94
CA VAL A 143 -22.58 -5.32 4.33
C VAL A 143 -22.66 -5.67 5.81
N SER A 144 -22.31 -6.91 6.14
CA SER A 144 -22.25 -7.39 7.52
C SER A 144 -20.83 -7.80 7.84
N VAL A 145 -20.34 -7.33 8.98
CA VAL A 145 -19.03 -7.66 9.53
C VAL A 145 -19.28 -8.50 10.77
N SER A 146 -18.70 -9.70 10.82
CA SER A 146 -18.82 -10.60 11.97
C SER A 146 -18.06 -10.06 13.17
N SER A 147 -18.25 -10.69 14.33
CA SER A 147 -17.46 -10.37 15.51
C SER A 147 -15.97 -10.64 15.24
N ILE A 148 -15.11 -9.68 15.58
CA ILE A 148 -13.64 -9.80 15.43
C ILE A 148 -13.05 -9.94 16.83
N ALA A 149 -12.26 -10.99 17.07
CA ALA A 149 -11.54 -11.21 18.32
C ALA A 149 -10.03 -11.11 18.08
N LEU A 150 -9.36 -10.15 18.72
CA LEU A 150 -7.95 -9.84 18.53
C LEU A 150 -7.23 -9.81 19.88
N GLU A 151 -6.05 -10.42 19.97
CA GLU A 151 -5.14 -10.14 21.08
C GLU A 151 -4.32 -8.89 20.76
N VAL A 152 -4.52 -7.83 21.54
CA VAL A 152 -3.90 -6.52 21.29
C VAL A 152 -3.41 -5.89 22.59
N SER A 153 -2.51 -4.91 22.50
CA SER A 153 -2.11 -4.13 23.67
C SER A 153 -3.28 -3.30 24.21
N GLU A 154 -3.26 -2.90 25.49
CA GLU A 154 -4.28 -2.01 26.07
C GLU A 154 -4.38 -0.66 25.32
N ALA A 155 -3.27 -0.16 24.79
CA ALA A 155 -3.26 1.06 23.98
C ALA A 155 -4.02 0.87 22.67
N ASP A 156 -3.75 -0.24 21.97
CA ASP A 156 -4.43 -0.58 20.72
C ASP A 156 -5.91 -0.89 20.94
N LYS A 157 -6.25 -1.55 22.05
CA LYS A 157 -7.64 -1.80 22.46
C LYS A 157 -8.43 -0.53 22.63
N LYS A 158 -7.88 0.45 23.36
CA LYS A 158 -8.50 1.76 23.54
C LYS A 158 -8.68 2.46 22.19
N TRP A 159 -7.64 2.46 21.37
CA TRP A 159 -7.69 3.07 20.05
C TRP A 159 -8.73 2.43 19.13
N LEU A 160 -8.79 1.09 19.05
CA LEU A 160 -9.80 0.35 18.29
C LEU A 160 -11.20 0.67 18.74
N THR A 161 -11.42 0.72 20.07
CA THR A 161 -12.72 1.07 20.65
C THR A 161 -13.16 2.47 20.23
N GLU A 162 -12.26 3.45 20.28
CA GLU A 162 -12.53 4.82 19.85
C GLU A 162 -12.78 4.92 18.34
N ALA A 163 -11.97 4.22 17.53
CA ALA A 163 -12.13 4.19 16.07
C ALA A 163 -13.46 3.59 15.65
N ILE A 164 -13.85 2.44 16.22
CA ILE A 164 -15.14 1.79 15.96
C ILE A 164 -16.31 2.67 16.43
N SER A 165 -16.17 3.35 17.57
CA SER A 165 -17.16 4.31 18.03
C SER A 165 -17.35 5.46 17.03
N ALA A 166 -16.26 6.03 16.51
CA ALA A 166 -16.31 7.09 15.50
C ALA A 166 -16.96 6.61 14.18
N ILE A 167 -16.65 5.38 13.75
CA ILE A 167 -17.29 4.75 12.57
C ILE A 167 -18.81 4.62 12.79
N ASN A 168 -19.24 4.12 13.95
CA ASN A 168 -20.65 3.96 14.26
C ASN A 168 -21.40 5.30 14.33
N GLN A 169 -20.77 6.34 14.89
CA GLN A 169 -21.35 7.69 14.89
C GLN A 169 -21.54 8.22 13.48
N LYS A 170 -20.51 8.09 12.63
CA LYS A 170 -20.57 8.52 11.22
C LYS A 170 -21.60 7.73 10.42
N LEU A 171 -21.71 6.42 10.63
CA LEU A 171 -22.75 5.59 10.01
C LEU A 171 -24.16 6.03 10.42
N ALA A 172 -24.38 6.36 11.69
CA ALA A 172 -25.67 6.80 12.20
C ALA A 172 -26.03 8.23 11.74
N SER A 173 -25.02 9.08 11.49
CA SER A 173 -25.19 10.46 11.04
C SER A 173 -24.26 10.78 9.85
N PRO A 174 -24.60 10.34 8.62
CA PRO A 174 -23.70 10.46 7.47
C PRO A 174 -23.29 11.88 7.10
N ASP A 175 -24.05 12.90 7.51
CA ASP A 175 -23.71 14.30 7.26
C ASP A 175 -22.69 14.87 8.27
N GLN A 176 -22.35 14.15 9.34
CA GLN A 176 -21.32 14.58 10.31
C GLN A 176 -19.92 14.30 9.79
N THR A 177 -18.95 15.17 10.06
CA THR A 177 -17.54 14.92 9.69
C THR A 177 -16.98 13.73 10.48
N PHE A 178 -16.32 12.81 9.78
CA PHE A 178 -15.61 11.71 10.43
C PHE A 178 -14.38 12.23 11.18
N ALA A 179 -14.34 11.96 12.48
CA ALA A 179 -13.25 12.36 13.37
C ALA A 179 -12.85 11.15 14.22
N ALA A 180 -11.76 10.49 13.81
CA ALA A 180 -11.19 9.37 14.55
C ALA A 180 -9.89 9.80 15.24
N THR A 181 -9.57 9.13 16.35
CA THR A 181 -8.42 9.46 17.20
C THR A 181 -7.10 9.21 16.46
N GLU A 182 -6.21 10.21 16.45
CA GLU A 182 -4.88 10.16 15.80
C GLU A 182 -3.84 9.32 16.57
N SER A 183 -4.27 8.57 17.59
CA SER A 183 -3.36 7.76 18.39
C SER A 183 -2.67 6.73 17.50
N LYS A 184 -1.36 6.55 17.70
CA LYS A 184 -0.57 5.59 16.94
C LYS A 184 -0.69 4.22 17.59
N SER A 185 -1.16 3.25 16.83
CA SER A 185 -1.01 1.84 17.17
C SER A 185 0.44 1.45 16.96
N LYS A 186 0.96 0.57 17.81
CA LYS A 186 2.27 -0.07 17.59
C LYS A 186 2.13 -1.41 16.86
N SER A 187 0.91 -1.95 16.78
CA SER A 187 0.63 -3.23 16.16
C SER A 187 0.77 -3.16 14.63
N SER A 188 1.59 -4.04 14.07
CA SER A 188 1.71 -4.24 12.63
C SER A 188 0.41 -4.73 12.01
N THR A 189 -0.38 -5.53 12.74
CA THR A 189 -1.69 -6.04 12.31
C THR A 189 -2.71 -4.92 12.09
N LEU A 190 -2.58 -3.82 12.84
CA LEU A 190 -3.48 -2.68 12.76
C LEU A 190 -2.97 -1.56 11.86
N HIS A 191 -1.81 -1.75 11.21
CA HIS A 191 -1.17 -0.70 10.43
C HIS A 191 -2.06 -0.21 9.28
N ASP A 192 -2.66 -1.13 8.53
CA ASP A 192 -3.54 -0.82 7.40
C ASP A 192 -4.78 -0.03 7.87
N PHE A 193 -5.38 -0.45 8.99
CA PHE A 193 -6.53 0.23 9.58
C PHE A 193 -6.16 1.62 10.10
N GLN A 194 -4.97 1.77 10.69
CA GLN A 194 -4.49 3.08 11.14
C GLN A 194 -4.22 4.03 9.98
N GLN A 195 -3.61 3.55 8.89
CA GLN A 195 -3.38 4.36 7.69
C GLN A 195 -4.71 4.84 7.09
N ALA A 196 -5.71 3.96 7.02
CA ALA A 196 -7.05 4.29 6.56
C ALA A 196 -7.69 5.42 7.38
N VAL A 197 -7.55 5.40 8.70
CA VAL A 197 -8.08 6.43 9.61
C VAL A 197 -7.40 7.79 9.43
N GLN A 198 -6.13 7.81 9.04
CA GLN A 198 -5.29 9.03 8.95
C GLN A 198 -5.36 9.74 7.59
N HIS A 199 -6.23 9.30 6.68
CA HIS A 199 -6.35 9.91 5.36
C HIS A 199 -6.77 11.39 5.42
N GLU A 200 -6.22 12.22 4.52
CA GLU A 200 -6.42 13.67 4.50
C GLU A 200 -7.91 14.03 4.31
N ASN A 201 -8.54 13.42 3.31
CA ASN A 201 -9.99 13.50 3.12
C ASN A 201 -10.69 12.61 4.16
N LYS A 202 -11.43 13.22 5.10
CA LYS A 202 -12.13 12.54 6.20
C LYS A 202 -13.23 11.58 5.74
N GLU A 203 -13.90 11.89 4.64
CA GLU A 203 -14.92 11.01 4.07
C GLU A 203 -14.29 9.77 3.43
N THR A 204 -13.17 9.96 2.71
CA THR A 204 -12.35 8.84 2.22
C THR A 204 -11.79 8.02 3.38
N ALA A 205 -11.30 8.67 4.45
CA ALA A 205 -10.78 8.01 5.64
C ALA A 205 -11.84 7.08 6.28
N PHE A 206 -13.08 7.57 6.37
CA PHE A 206 -14.20 6.79 6.87
C PHE A 206 -14.45 5.53 6.02
N LEU A 207 -14.54 5.69 4.69
CA LEU A 207 -14.79 4.57 3.79
C LEU A 207 -13.62 3.56 3.78
N GLN A 208 -12.38 4.05 3.81
CA GLN A 208 -11.18 3.20 3.95
C GLN A 208 -11.18 2.45 5.28
N SER A 209 -11.63 3.08 6.36
CA SER A 209 -11.73 2.43 7.67
C SER A 209 -12.73 1.26 7.64
N LEU A 210 -13.88 1.43 6.97
CA LEU A 210 -14.83 0.33 6.76
C LEU A 210 -14.23 -0.81 5.92
N GLY A 211 -13.52 -0.48 4.84
CA GLY A 211 -12.84 -1.47 4.00
C GLY A 211 -11.77 -2.24 4.78
N ALA A 212 -10.99 -1.55 5.60
CA ALA A 212 -9.96 -2.16 6.42
C ALA A 212 -10.53 -3.04 7.55
N LEU A 213 -11.70 -2.71 8.12
CA LEU A 213 -12.39 -3.61 9.08
C LEU A 213 -12.78 -4.95 8.44
N ILE A 214 -13.23 -4.93 7.19
CA ILE A 214 -13.59 -6.16 6.45
C ILE A 214 -12.34 -6.99 6.16
N GLN A 215 -11.25 -6.35 5.75
CA GLN A 215 -9.99 -7.07 5.55
C GLN A 215 -9.46 -7.67 6.86
N LEU A 216 -9.65 -6.98 7.98
CA LEU A 216 -9.28 -7.47 9.30
C LEU A 216 -10.08 -8.72 9.69
N GLU A 217 -11.40 -8.72 9.42
CA GLU A 217 -12.27 -9.89 9.60
C GLU A 217 -11.81 -11.06 8.72
N GLN A 218 -11.60 -10.83 7.42
CA GLN A 218 -11.19 -11.86 6.47
C GLN A 218 -9.86 -12.52 6.87
N LYS A 219 -8.86 -11.72 7.26
CA LYS A 219 -7.55 -12.21 7.73
C LYS A 219 -7.65 -13.10 8.98
N HIS A 220 -8.73 -13.01 9.77
CA HIS A 220 -8.92 -13.83 10.98
C HIS A 220 -9.79 -15.08 10.74
N GLN A 221 -10.42 -15.20 9.57
CA GLN A 221 -11.20 -16.38 9.21
C GLN A 221 -10.37 -17.44 8.47
N GLU A 222 -9.19 -17.08 7.96
CA GLU A 222 -8.21 -17.98 7.33
C GLU A 222 -7.32 -18.70 8.37
#